data_AF-A0A0R1SNL5-F1
#
_entry.id   AF-A0A0R1SNL5-F1
#
_cell.length_a   1.000
_cell.length_b   1.000
_cell.length_c   1.000
_cell.angle_alpha   90.00
_cell.angle_beta   90.00
_cell.angle_gamma   90.00
#
_symmetry.space_group_name_H-M   'P 1'
#
loop_
_entity.id
_entity.type
_entity.pdbx_description
1 polymer ?
#
loop_
_entity_poly.entity_id
_entity_poly.type
_entity_poly.pdbx_seq_one_letter_code
_entity_poly.pdbx_strand_id
1 'polypeptide(L)'
;MSFFATIFGHDTLAHEQTDGQQKYTVQRIHVGSHHFDISTEILDLLWFGDGRRKNTMDFEDSSISEPSEIMTRDQVYQENPVPVGNYPSFNNLTPGQKYPFLTWLQDIEQDNDVGYAYLLLYALERRLYMGSMVEPAVNLIRKLHRIINNPDFVRHSSDTLVWAAYKYKRVEFLNCLRIDEMPEETQILVKLYTRGHLDGHDIMLVSEKMGMDNQRYVTGKPRLFEKILNDKLANKYDEGFFSISNIDHAGEASVSIWLSNFSIPKKARRVKVPNLLEHRSIRKPLLKILEQTSEDVRIELLGHYK
;
A
#
# COMPACT_ATOMS: atom_id res chain seq x y z
N MET A 1 11.22 25.41 -0.18
CA MET A 1 11.54 24.05 0.31
C MET A 1 11.05 23.08 -0.74
N SER A 2 11.82 22.04 -1.07
CA SER A 2 11.39 21.02 -2.04
C SER A 2 10.11 20.31 -1.54
N PHE A 3 9.23 19.91 -2.48
CA PHE A 3 8.04 19.11 -2.21
C PHE A 3 8.35 17.86 -1.35
N PHE A 4 9.50 17.22 -1.58
CA PHE A 4 9.99 16.10 -0.79
C PHE A 4 10.32 16.47 0.66
N ALA A 5 11.04 17.57 0.88
CA ALA A 5 11.41 18.03 2.21
C ALA A 5 10.18 18.35 3.07
N THR A 6 9.10 18.81 2.43
CA THR A 6 7.83 19.16 3.10
C THR A 6 7.05 17.93 3.55
N ILE A 7 7.21 16.78 2.86
CA ILE A 7 6.35 15.60 3.09
C ILE A 7 7.10 14.43 3.72
N PHE A 8 8.40 14.25 3.43
CA PHE A 8 9.22 13.12 3.89
C PHE A 8 10.55 13.54 4.57
N GLY A 9 10.81 14.83 4.74
CA GLY A 9 12.08 15.30 5.33
C GLY A 9 13.25 15.29 4.35
N HIS A 10 14.40 15.80 4.78
CA HIS A 10 15.57 16.07 3.92
C HIS A 10 16.45 14.84 3.61
N ASP A 11 16.26 13.70 4.29
CA ASP A 11 17.08 12.51 4.13
C ASP A 11 16.42 11.49 3.21
N THR A 12 16.51 11.70 1.90
CA THR A 12 16.02 10.74 0.90
C THR A 12 17.08 9.78 0.36
N LEU A 13 18.32 9.79 0.86
CA LEU A 13 19.34 8.84 0.41
C LEU A 13 20.23 8.36 1.55
N ALA A 14 20.47 7.04 1.55
CA ALA A 14 21.35 6.28 2.43
C ALA A 14 20.78 5.87 3.80
N HIS A 15 19.85 4.92 3.79
CA HIS A 15 20.03 3.78 4.68
C HIS A 15 20.36 2.56 3.82
N GLU A 16 21.63 2.16 3.89
CA GLU A 16 22.06 0.84 3.48
C GLU A 16 21.08 -0.18 4.06
N GLN A 17 20.59 -1.09 3.21
CA GLN A 17 20.00 -2.32 3.70
C GLN A 17 21.09 -2.99 4.54
N THR A 18 21.00 -2.86 5.86
CA THR A 18 21.67 -3.79 6.75
C THR A 18 20.97 -5.12 6.55
N ASP A 19 21.43 -5.86 5.55
CA ASP A 19 21.13 -7.27 5.33
C ASP A 19 21.84 -8.09 6.42
N GLY A 20 21.57 -7.74 7.68
CA GLY A 20 21.81 -8.64 8.78
C GLY A 20 20.74 -9.69 8.64
N GLN A 21 21.09 -10.89 8.17
CA GLN A 21 20.22 -12.07 8.23
C GLN A 21 19.73 -12.22 9.66
N GLN A 22 18.56 -11.67 9.95
CA GLN A 22 17.94 -11.77 11.25
C GLN A 22 17.55 -13.24 11.39
N LYS A 23 18.27 -13.98 12.22
CA LYS A 23 17.99 -15.40 12.47
C LYS A 23 16.67 -15.51 13.21
N TYR A 24 15.59 -15.71 12.45
CA TYR A 24 14.32 -16.09 13.02
C TYR A 24 14.41 -17.51 13.59
N THR A 25 13.76 -17.72 14.73
CA THR A 25 13.66 -19.02 15.39
C THR A 25 12.21 -19.45 15.41
N VAL A 26 11.95 -20.74 15.56
CA VAL A 26 10.57 -21.23 15.72
C VAL A 26 10.29 -21.37 17.21
N GLN A 27 9.15 -20.84 17.65
CA GLN A 27 8.71 -20.95 19.03
C GLN A 27 7.33 -21.59 19.10
N ARG A 28 7.19 -22.52 20.04
CA ARG A 28 5.92 -23.19 20.32
C ARG A 28 5.01 -22.31 21.15
N ILE A 29 3.77 -22.17 20.72
CA ILE A 29 2.68 -21.61 21.51
C ILE A 29 1.60 -22.67 21.77
N HIS A 30 0.86 -22.50 22.85
CA HIS A 30 -0.28 -23.34 23.20
C HIS A 30 -1.56 -22.51 23.09
N VAL A 31 -2.54 -23.03 22.37
CA VAL A 31 -3.89 -22.45 22.27
C VAL A 31 -4.90 -23.56 22.47
N GLY A 32 -5.72 -23.44 23.51
CA GLY A 32 -6.57 -24.54 23.97
C GLY A 32 -5.75 -25.80 24.29
N SER A 33 -6.14 -26.93 23.71
CA SER A 33 -5.44 -28.22 23.82
C SER A 33 -4.36 -28.44 22.75
N HIS A 34 -4.15 -27.48 21.84
CA HIS A 34 -3.24 -27.62 20.70
C HIS A 34 -1.96 -26.81 20.88
N HIS A 35 -0.95 -27.14 20.07
CA HIS A 35 0.28 -26.38 19.98
C HIS A 35 0.58 -26.03 18.52
N PHE A 36 1.23 -24.87 18.33
CA PHE A 36 1.60 -24.33 17.02
C PHE A 36 3.03 -23.82 17.09
N ASP A 37 3.83 -24.17 16.10
CA ASP A 37 5.25 -23.84 16.00
C ASP A 37 5.41 -22.67 15.01
N ILE A 38 5.43 -21.45 15.54
CA ILE A 38 5.39 -20.21 14.74
C ILE A 38 6.77 -19.56 14.74
N SER A 39 7.22 -19.11 13.57
CA SER A 39 8.46 -18.32 13.41
C SER A 39 8.38 -17.01 14.22
N THR A 40 9.46 -16.62 14.89
CA THR A 40 9.57 -15.33 15.60
C THR A 40 9.41 -14.13 14.67
N GLU A 41 9.62 -14.31 13.35
CA GLU A 41 9.28 -13.30 12.33
C GLU A 41 7.80 -12.87 12.41
N ILE A 42 6.91 -13.81 12.70
CA ILE A 42 5.46 -13.60 12.77
C ILE A 42 5.04 -13.46 14.23
N LEU A 43 5.50 -14.37 15.09
CA LEU A 43 5.03 -14.49 16.48
C LEU A 43 5.20 -13.20 17.28
N ASP A 44 6.33 -12.51 17.11
CA ASP A 44 6.62 -11.27 17.85
C ASP A 44 5.73 -10.09 17.42
N LEU A 45 5.08 -10.22 16.26
CA LEU A 45 4.17 -9.21 15.71
C LEU A 45 2.71 -9.45 16.09
N LEU A 46 2.36 -10.64 16.57
CA LEU A 46 1.01 -11.00 16.99
C LEU A 46 0.59 -10.31 18.30
N TRP A 47 -0.72 -10.26 18.53
CA TRP A 47 -1.32 -9.73 19.75
C TRP A 47 -2.05 -10.84 20.50
N PHE A 48 -1.72 -11.00 21.78
CA PHE A 48 -2.33 -11.98 22.67
C PHE A 48 -3.08 -11.28 23.78
N GLY A 49 -4.36 -11.62 23.95
CA GLY A 49 -5.23 -11.03 24.97
C GLY A 49 -5.11 -11.65 26.36
N ASP A 50 -4.50 -12.84 26.44
CA ASP A 50 -4.36 -13.60 27.68
C ASP A 50 -3.07 -14.45 27.71
N GLY A 51 -2.96 -15.27 28.75
CA GLY A 51 -1.85 -16.22 28.89
C GLY A 51 -0.51 -15.54 29.17
N ARG A 52 0.59 -16.29 28.99
CA ARG A 52 1.95 -15.83 29.32
C ARG A 52 2.49 -14.79 28.31
N ARG A 53 1.88 -14.68 27.14
CA ARG A 53 2.29 -13.77 26.06
C ARG A 53 1.40 -12.52 25.97
N LYS A 54 0.48 -12.32 26.92
CA LYS A 54 -0.42 -11.17 26.90
C LYS A 54 0.35 -9.88 26.66
N ASN A 55 -0.03 -9.14 25.63
CA ASN A 55 0.66 -7.92 25.19
C ASN A 55 -0.32 -6.83 24.71
N THR A 56 -1.59 -6.90 25.09
CA THR A 56 -2.66 -5.98 24.65
C THR A 56 -2.95 -4.84 25.64
N MET A 57 -2.22 -4.78 26.77
CA MET A 57 -2.46 -3.84 27.88
C MET A 57 -2.57 -2.38 27.44
N ASP A 58 -1.80 -1.97 26.43
CA ASP A 58 -1.74 -0.58 25.97
C ASP A 58 -2.96 -0.15 25.13
N PHE A 59 -3.83 -1.08 24.73
CA PHE A 59 -5.03 -0.78 23.93
C PHE A 59 -6.28 -1.57 24.33
N GLU A 60 -6.21 -2.31 25.44
CA GLU A 60 -7.34 -3.07 26.01
C GLU A 60 -8.51 -2.16 26.41
N ASP A 61 -8.25 -0.91 26.81
CA ASP A 61 -9.26 0.09 27.17
C ASP A 61 -9.99 0.71 25.95
N SER A 62 -9.69 0.25 24.74
CA SER A 62 -10.39 0.73 23.56
C SER A 62 -11.83 0.20 23.52
N SER A 63 -12.78 1.06 23.09
CA SER A 63 -14.21 0.69 23.00
C SER A 63 -14.50 -0.36 21.92
N ILE A 64 -13.50 -0.78 21.14
CA ILE A 64 -13.60 -1.73 20.04
C ILE A 64 -12.47 -2.75 20.22
N SER A 65 -12.83 -4.01 20.45
CA SER A 65 -11.86 -5.11 20.59
C SER A 65 -10.97 -5.23 19.34
N GLU A 66 -9.69 -5.56 19.56
CA GLU A 66 -8.70 -5.78 18.51
C GLU A 66 -9.04 -7.04 17.69
N PRO A 67 -9.34 -6.94 16.38
CA PRO A 67 -9.76 -8.08 15.58
C PRO A 67 -8.69 -9.16 15.43
N SER A 68 -7.40 -8.83 15.56
CA SER A 68 -6.32 -9.81 15.49
C SER A 68 -5.94 -10.42 16.84
N GLU A 69 -6.62 -10.07 17.92
CA GLU A 69 -6.28 -10.52 19.28
C GLU A 69 -6.49 -12.03 19.43
N ILE A 70 -5.42 -12.76 19.71
CA ILE A 70 -5.44 -14.21 19.94
C ILE A 70 -5.64 -14.48 21.42
N MET A 71 -6.69 -15.23 21.75
CA MET A 71 -6.94 -15.75 23.09
C MET A 71 -6.41 -17.18 23.20
N THR A 72 -5.33 -17.37 23.95
CA THR A 72 -4.66 -18.66 24.17
C THR A 72 -5.53 -19.66 24.94
N ARG A 73 -6.51 -19.20 25.72
CA ARG A 73 -7.44 -20.08 26.44
C ARG A 73 -8.65 -20.51 25.62
N ASP A 74 -8.82 -20.00 24.40
CA ASP A 74 -9.94 -20.37 23.57
C ASP A 74 -9.91 -21.85 23.18
N GLN A 75 -11.10 -22.42 23.01
CA GLN A 75 -11.24 -23.72 22.39
C GLN A 75 -10.81 -23.65 20.94
N VAL A 76 -10.05 -24.66 20.53
CA VAL A 76 -9.59 -24.88 19.16
C VAL A 76 -9.70 -26.37 18.91
N TYR A 77 -10.25 -26.76 17.77
CA TYR A 77 -10.27 -28.16 17.35
C TYR A 77 -9.96 -28.26 15.85
N GLN A 78 -9.37 -29.38 15.46
CA GLN A 78 -8.99 -29.61 14.08
C GLN A 78 -10.22 -29.96 13.24
N GLU A 79 -10.54 -29.11 12.26
CA GLU A 79 -11.58 -29.33 11.26
C GLU A 79 -11.06 -28.93 9.87
N ASN A 80 -11.79 -29.31 8.83
CA ASN A 80 -11.51 -28.83 7.48
C ASN A 80 -11.66 -27.30 7.42
N PRO A 81 -10.79 -26.58 6.69
CA PRO A 81 -10.87 -25.13 6.59
C PRO A 81 -12.26 -24.67 6.11
N VAL A 82 -12.93 -23.90 6.96
CA VAL A 82 -14.16 -23.19 6.59
C VAL A 82 -13.78 -21.74 6.35
N PRO A 83 -14.19 -21.14 5.21
CA PRO A 83 -13.93 -19.73 4.93
C PRO A 83 -14.35 -18.83 6.09
N VAL A 84 -13.51 -17.86 6.44
CA VAL A 84 -13.81 -16.94 7.55
C VAL A 84 -14.53 -15.68 7.11
N GLY A 85 -14.69 -15.51 5.79
CA GLY A 85 -15.39 -14.39 5.19
C GLY A 85 -14.57 -13.10 5.18
N ASN A 86 -15.23 -12.01 4.77
CA ASN A 86 -14.58 -10.72 4.60
C ASN A 86 -14.45 -9.98 5.93
N TYR A 87 -13.24 -9.45 6.19
CA TYR A 87 -12.90 -8.68 7.40
C TYR A 87 -13.19 -9.42 8.72
N PRO A 88 -12.63 -10.61 8.94
CA PRO A 88 -12.91 -11.42 10.13
C PRO A 88 -12.37 -10.79 11.42
N SER A 89 -12.74 -11.36 12.57
CA SER A 89 -12.12 -11.09 13.87
C SER A 89 -11.86 -12.41 14.55
N PHE A 90 -10.68 -12.58 15.17
CA PHE A 90 -10.29 -13.82 15.82
C PHE A 90 -11.32 -14.27 16.86
N ASN A 91 -11.82 -13.34 17.67
CA ASN A 91 -12.85 -13.61 18.69
C ASN A 91 -14.18 -14.12 18.09
N ASN A 92 -14.47 -13.81 16.83
CA ASN A 92 -15.68 -14.25 16.13
C ASN A 92 -15.48 -15.57 15.36
N LEU A 93 -14.25 -16.06 15.25
CA LEU A 93 -13.99 -17.35 14.61
C LEU A 93 -14.55 -18.48 15.47
N THR A 94 -15.15 -19.48 14.83
CA THR A 94 -15.46 -20.73 15.52
C THR A 94 -14.15 -21.44 15.94
N PRO A 95 -14.18 -22.31 16.97
CA PRO A 95 -12.98 -23.08 17.32
C PRO A 95 -12.38 -23.87 16.15
N GLY A 96 -13.22 -24.34 15.21
CA GLY A 96 -12.80 -25.03 13.98
C GLY A 96 -12.17 -24.11 12.94
N GLN A 97 -12.51 -22.82 12.93
CA GLN A 97 -11.87 -21.79 12.09
C GLN A 97 -10.57 -21.26 12.71
N LYS A 98 -10.41 -21.29 14.03
CA LYS A 98 -9.18 -20.88 14.72
C LYS A 98 -8.01 -21.81 14.41
N TYR A 99 -8.25 -23.12 14.34
CA TYR A 99 -7.21 -24.11 14.05
C TYR A 99 -6.49 -23.88 12.70
N PRO A 100 -7.18 -23.78 11.55
CA PRO A 100 -6.53 -23.53 10.26
C PRO A 100 -5.86 -22.16 10.19
N PHE A 101 -6.41 -21.12 10.83
CA PHE A 101 -5.73 -19.82 10.94
C PHE A 101 -4.40 -19.92 11.71
N LEU A 102 -4.41 -20.53 12.91
CA LEU A 102 -3.21 -20.73 13.72
C LEU A 102 -2.21 -21.65 13.03
N THR A 103 -2.69 -22.61 12.24
CA THR A 103 -1.85 -23.48 11.41
C THR A 103 -1.20 -22.69 10.28
N TRP A 104 -1.94 -21.82 9.60
CA TRP A 104 -1.45 -20.96 8.53
C TRP A 104 -0.38 -19.97 9.02
N LEU A 105 -0.45 -19.50 10.27
CA LEU A 105 0.62 -18.67 10.85
C LEU A 105 1.98 -19.38 10.96
N GLN A 106 2.02 -20.71 10.91
CA GLN A 106 3.28 -21.47 10.88
C GLN A 106 3.96 -21.39 9.50
N ASP A 107 3.16 -21.20 8.43
CA ASP A 107 3.62 -21.09 7.05
C ASP A 107 2.61 -20.26 6.21
N ILE A 108 2.82 -18.95 6.20
CA ILE A 108 1.92 -17.98 5.54
C ILE A 108 1.98 -18.00 4.02
N GLU A 109 2.91 -18.76 3.44
CA GLU A 109 3.05 -18.91 1.98
C GLU A 109 2.09 -19.96 1.42
N GLN A 110 1.45 -20.75 2.28
CA GLN A 110 0.40 -21.67 1.88
C GLN A 110 -0.84 -20.91 1.43
N ASP A 111 -1.39 -21.34 0.29
CA ASP A 111 -2.65 -20.83 -0.21
C ASP A 111 -3.78 -21.14 0.79
N ASN A 112 -4.53 -20.10 1.14
CA ASN A 112 -5.55 -20.18 2.18
C ASN A 112 -6.56 -19.03 2.07
N ASP A 113 -7.54 -19.00 2.97
CA ASP A 113 -8.54 -17.95 3.01
C ASP A 113 -7.91 -16.56 3.22
N VAL A 114 -8.24 -15.60 2.35
CA VAL A 114 -7.72 -14.22 2.39
C VAL A 114 -8.03 -13.51 3.72
N GLY A 115 -9.09 -13.92 4.42
CA GLY A 115 -9.43 -13.43 5.75
C GLY A 115 -8.34 -13.69 6.79
N TYR A 116 -7.54 -14.75 6.64
CA TYR A 116 -6.36 -14.98 7.49
C TYR A 116 -5.29 -13.91 7.28
N ALA A 117 -5.06 -13.53 6.02
CA ALA A 117 -4.17 -12.43 5.69
C ALA A 117 -4.67 -11.10 6.25
N TYR A 118 -5.99 -10.86 6.29
CA TYR A 118 -6.57 -9.68 6.95
C TYR A 118 -6.36 -9.69 8.47
N LEU A 119 -6.55 -10.83 9.16
CA LEU A 119 -6.26 -10.92 10.60
C LEU A 119 -4.81 -10.56 10.91
N LEU A 120 -3.88 -11.09 10.12
CA LEU A 120 -2.47 -10.76 10.29
C LEU A 120 -2.20 -9.29 9.93
N LEU A 121 -2.78 -8.77 8.84
CA LEU A 121 -2.66 -7.36 8.47
C LEU A 121 -3.12 -6.43 9.60
N TYR A 122 -4.22 -6.75 10.30
CA TYR A 122 -4.69 -5.94 11.43
C TYR A 122 -3.67 -5.86 12.56
N ALA A 123 -3.02 -6.99 12.90
CA ALA A 123 -1.98 -7.02 13.90
C ALA A 123 -0.81 -6.11 13.52
N LEU A 124 -0.40 -6.17 12.24
CA LEU A 124 0.70 -5.38 11.69
C LEU A 124 0.36 -3.89 11.63
N GLU A 125 -0.85 -3.54 11.21
CA GLU A 125 -1.33 -2.16 11.24
C GLU A 125 -1.37 -1.58 12.66
N ARG A 126 -1.71 -2.38 13.67
CA ARG A 126 -1.65 -1.96 15.07
C ARG A 126 -0.20 -1.68 15.52
N ARG A 127 0.76 -2.53 15.13
CA ARG A 127 2.21 -2.31 15.35
C ARG A 127 2.65 -0.98 14.75
N LEU A 128 2.30 -0.74 13.48
CA LEU A 128 2.53 0.53 12.78
C LEU A 128 1.80 1.71 13.43
N TYR A 129 0.61 1.52 13.99
CA TYR A 129 -0.10 2.59 14.68
C TYR A 129 0.58 2.98 15.99
N MET A 130 1.01 1.99 16.77
CA MET A 130 1.68 2.22 18.05
C MET A 130 3.14 2.66 17.90
N GLY A 131 3.75 2.48 16.72
CA GLY A 131 5.18 2.73 16.53
C GLY A 131 6.05 1.66 17.18
N SER A 132 5.50 0.47 17.41
CA SER A 132 6.26 -0.70 17.88
C SER A 132 6.56 -1.61 16.70
N MET A 133 7.80 -2.12 16.61
CA MET A 133 8.20 -3.10 15.59
C MET A 133 7.86 -2.66 14.14
N VAL A 134 8.09 -1.38 13.81
CA VAL A 134 7.69 -0.79 12.52
C VAL A 134 8.34 -1.51 11.34
N GLU A 135 9.66 -1.68 11.36
CA GLU A 135 10.41 -2.30 10.27
C GLU A 135 10.04 -3.77 10.06
N PRO A 136 10.01 -4.63 11.10
CA PRO A 136 9.50 -5.99 10.96
C PRO A 136 8.06 -6.05 10.43
N ALA A 137 7.17 -5.18 10.93
CA ALA A 137 5.78 -5.13 10.48
C ALA A 137 5.68 -4.76 9.00
N VAL A 138 6.39 -3.72 8.56
CA VAL A 138 6.47 -3.35 7.13
C VAL A 138 6.96 -4.52 6.31
N ASN A 139 8.07 -5.16 6.69
CA ASN A 139 8.63 -6.28 5.94
C ASN A 139 7.65 -7.45 5.77
N LEU A 140 6.92 -7.80 6.84
CA LEU A 140 5.91 -8.85 6.76
C LEU A 140 4.71 -8.43 5.90
N ILE A 141 4.26 -7.17 5.97
CA ILE A 141 3.23 -6.62 5.06
C ILE A 141 3.71 -6.71 3.61
N ARG A 142 4.98 -6.39 3.32
CA ARG A 142 5.54 -6.53 1.95
C ARG A 142 5.52 -7.97 1.48
N LYS A 143 5.84 -8.92 2.37
CA LYS A 143 5.79 -10.36 2.07
C LYS A 143 4.36 -10.78 1.71
N LEU A 144 3.38 -10.46 2.57
CA LEU A 144 1.96 -10.71 2.31
C LEU A 144 1.48 -10.05 1.01
N HIS A 145 1.86 -8.79 0.78
CA HIS A 145 1.49 -8.03 -0.41
C HIS A 145 1.95 -8.70 -1.72
N ARG A 146 3.08 -9.42 -1.70
CA ARG A 146 3.61 -10.13 -2.88
C ARG A 146 2.96 -11.49 -3.10
N ILE A 147 2.70 -12.23 -2.03
CA ILE A 147 2.24 -13.63 -2.13
C ILE A 147 0.72 -13.75 -2.22
N ILE A 148 -0.04 -12.80 -1.64
CA ILE A 148 -1.50 -12.85 -1.64
C ILE A 148 -2.06 -12.22 -2.92
N ASN A 149 -2.67 -13.06 -3.76
CA ASN A 149 -3.27 -12.65 -5.02
C ASN A 149 -4.78 -12.38 -4.89
N ASN A 150 -5.14 -11.36 -4.12
CA ASN A 150 -6.53 -10.91 -3.96
C ASN A 150 -6.61 -9.37 -4.10
N PRO A 151 -7.29 -8.81 -5.13
CA PRO A 151 -7.29 -7.38 -5.43
C PRO A 151 -7.68 -6.47 -4.26
N ASP A 152 -8.64 -6.90 -3.44
CA ASP A 152 -9.03 -6.15 -2.25
C ASP A 152 -7.87 -6.13 -1.24
N PHE A 153 -7.28 -7.29 -0.93
CA PHE A 153 -6.13 -7.36 -0.04
C PHE A 153 -4.93 -6.56 -0.55
N VAL A 154 -4.67 -6.57 -1.86
CA VAL A 154 -3.62 -5.76 -2.49
C VAL A 154 -3.84 -4.28 -2.20
N ARG A 155 -5.06 -3.79 -2.43
CA ARG A 155 -5.42 -2.40 -2.16
C ARG A 155 -5.20 -2.03 -0.70
N HIS A 156 -5.66 -2.88 0.22
CA HIS A 156 -5.55 -2.64 1.67
C HIS A 156 -4.10 -2.68 2.19
N SER A 157 -3.29 -3.62 1.70
CA SER A 157 -1.87 -3.68 2.03
C SER A 157 -1.08 -2.53 1.39
N SER A 158 -1.45 -2.08 0.19
CA SER A 158 -0.90 -0.86 -0.43
C SER A 158 -1.20 0.39 0.40
N ASP A 159 -2.46 0.58 0.79
CA ASP A 159 -2.88 1.68 1.66
C ASP A 159 -2.08 1.67 2.98
N THR A 160 -1.87 0.49 3.56
CA THR A 160 -1.07 0.35 4.79
C THR A 160 0.38 0.79 4.59
N LEU A 161 1.01 0.40 3.48
CA LEU A 161 2.39 0.78 3.17
C LEU A 161 2.52 2.28 2.88
N VAL A 162 1.54 2.86 2.16
CA VAL A 162 1.47 4.32 1.93
C VAL A 162 1.28 5.08 3.24
N TRP A 163 0.38 4.58 4.11
CA TRP A 163 0.15 5.13 5.43
C TRP A 163 1.43 5.10 6.29
N ALA A 164 2.14 3.97 6.29
CA ALA A 164 3.39 3.80 7.03
C ALA A 164 4.47 4.75 6.51
N ALA A 165 4.66 4.78 5.19
CA ALA A 165 5.62 5.68 4.54
C ALA A 165 5.36 7.13 4.96
N TYR A 166 4.11 7.58 4.85
CA TYR A 166 3.72 8.95 5.15
C TYR A 166 3.89 9.32 6.62
N LYS A 167 3.50 8.42 7.54
CA LYS A 167 3.63 8.63 8.99
C LYS A 167 5.09 8.69 9.42
N TYR A 168 5.89 7.72 8.99
CA TYR A 168 7.27 7.56 9.42
C TYR A 168 8.28 8.33 8.57
N LYS A 169 7.81 8.99 7.50
CA LYS A 169 8.65 9.76 6.59
C LYS A 169 9.70 8.88 5.88
N ARG A 170 9.30 7.66 5.50
CA ARG A 170 10.17 6.63 4.91
C ARG A 170 9.67 6.18 3.53
N VAL A 171 10.25 6.72 2.46
CA VAL A 171 9.85 6.45 1.07
C VAL A 171 10.12 5.00 0.64
N GLU A 172 11.15 4.38 1.21
CA GLU A 172 11.55 3.02 0.89
C GLU A 172 10.44 2.00 1.19
N PHE A 173 9.52 2.32 2.10
CA PHE A 173 8.33 1.49 2.40
C PHE A 173 7.46 1.23 1.17
N LEU A 174 7.57 2.07 0.13
CA LEU A 174 6.81 1.98 -1.11
C LEU A 174 7.46 1.09 -2.20
N ASN A 175 8.72 0.66 -2.03
CA ASN A 175 9.51 0.01 -3.10
C ASN A 175 8.97 -1.34 -3.61
N CYS A 176 8.00 -1.94 -2.92
CA CYS A 176 7.45 -3.27 -3.28
C CYS A 176 6.00 -3.21 -3.77
N LEU A 177 5.43 -2.02 -3.93
CA LEU A 177 4.03 -1.87 -4.30
C LEU A 177 3.81 -2.38 -5.71
N ARG A 178 2.72 -3.15 -5.88
CA ARG A 178 2.13 -3.44 -7.19
C ARG A 178 1.38 -2.21 -7.65
N ILE A 179 2.13 -1.20 -8.08
CA ILE A 179 1.61 0.15 -8.36
C ILE A 179 0.43 0.07 -9.34
N ASP A 180 0.52 -0.75 -10.38
CA ASP A 180 -0.51 -0.84 -11.42
C ASP A 180 -1.86 -1.40 -10.93
N GLU A 181 -1.90 -2.03 -9.74
CA GLU A 181 -3.12 -2.53 -9.09
C GLU A 181 -3.75 -1.52 -8.10
N MET A 182 -3.15 -0.34 -7.94
CA MET A 182 -3.64 0.72 -7.06
C MET A 182 -4.55 1.71 -7.81
N PRO A 183 -5.41 2.47 -7.12
CA PRO A 183 -6.11 3.61 -7.74
C PRO A 183 -5.13 4.61 -8.34
N GLU A 184 -5.38 5.09 -9.56
CA GLU A 184 -4.45 5.92 -10.35
C GLU A 184 -3.95 7.17 -9.60
N GLU A 185 -4.81 7.81 -8.80
CA GLU A 185 -4.43 8.96 -7.95
C GLU A 185 -3.27 8.59 -7.01
N THR A 186 -3.34 7.39 -6.44
CA THR A 186 -2.33 6.85 -5.53
C THR A 186 -1.11 6.36 -6.30
N GLN A 187 -1.29 5.85 -7.52
CA GLN A 187 -0.17 5.50 -8.39
C GLN A 187 0.71 6.70 -8.69
N ILE A 188 0.10 7.82 -9.13
CA ILE A 188 0.83 9.06 -9.45
C ILE A 188 1.57 9.57 -8.22
N LEU A 189 0.91 9.54 -7.07
CA LEU A 189 1.51 9.89 -5.79
C LEU A 189 2.76 9.04 -5.50
N VAL A 190 2.63 7.71 -5.57
CA VAL A 190 3.73 6.77 -5.29
C VAL A 190 4.86 6.92 -6.31
N LYS A 191 4.55 7.06 -7.62
CA LYS A 191 5.54 7.23 -8.69
C LYS A 191 6.32 8.54 -8.52
N LEU A 192 5.62 9.65 -8.24
CA LEU A 192 6.29 10.90 -7.94
C LEU A 192 7.18 10.79 -6.69
N TYR A 193 6.75 10.10 -5.64
CA TYR A 193 7.59 9.94 -4.45
C TYR A 193 8.79 9.01 -4.65
N THR A 194 8.63 7.93 -5.40
CA THR A 194 9.69 6.92 -5.56
C THR A 194 10.64 7.24 -6.71
N ARG A 195 10.16 7.89 -7.77
CA ARG A 195 10.92 8.20 -8.99
C ARG A 195 11.26 9.69 -9.12
N GLY A 196 10.49 10.57 -8.48
CA GLY A 196 10.64 12.03 -8.62
C GLY A 196 10.11 12.61 -9.93
N HIS A 197 9.48 11.81 -10.79
CA HIS A 197 8.97 12.27 -12.08
C HIS A 197 7.82 11.39 -12.61
N LEU A 198 7.14 11.88 -13.65
CA LEU A 198 6.15 11.15 -14.45
C LEU A 198 6.58 11.15 -15.92
N ASP A 199 6.62 9.98 -16.54
CA ASP A 199 6.86 9.85 -17.98
C ASP A 199 5.57 10.01 -18.80
N GLY A 200 5.68 9.95 -20.13
CA GLY A 200 4.51 10.04 -21.02
C GLY A 200 3.46 8.96 -20.76
N HIS A 201 3.89 7.74 -20.39
CA HIS A 201 2.97 6.65 -20.07
C HIS A 201 2.16 6.95 -18.80
N ASP A 202 2.83 7.43 -17.76
CA ASP A 202 2.20 7.83 -16.50
C ASP A 202 1.19 8.96 -16.70
N ILE A 203 1.52 9.95 -17.55
CA ILE A 203 0.64 11.08 -17.85
C ILE A 203 -0.57 10.63 -18.69
N MET A 204 -0.36 9.70 -19.63
CA MET A 204 -1.45 9.11 -20.42
C MET A 204 -2.44 8.32 -19.56
N LEU A 205 -1.96 7.60 -18.54
CA LEU A 205 -2.81 6.81 -17.64
C LEU A 205 -3.90 7.65 -16.98
N VAL A 206 -3.59 8.90 -16.64
CA VAL A 206 -4.49 9.81 -15.89
C VAL A 206 -5.11 10.90 -16.76
N SER A 207 -5.04 10.78 -18.09
CA SER A 207 -5.51 11.80 -19.03
C SER A 207 -6.99 12.14 -18.82
N GLU A 208 -7.84 11.14 -18.67
CA GLU A 208 -9.29 11.30 -18.45
C GLU A 208 -9.56 12.03 -17.13
N LYS A 209 -8.90 11.61 -16.04
CA LYS A 209 -9.04 12.24 -14.71
C LYS A 209 -8.52 13.67 -14.67
N MET A 210 -7.52 14.00 -15.50
CA MET A 210 -7.06 15.38 -15.67
C MET A 210 -8.07 16.26 -16.40
N GLY A 211 -9.09 15.68 -17.04
CA GLY A 211 -10.16 16.38 -17.75
C GLY A 211 -9.94 16.47 -19.26
N MET A 212 -9.14 15.57 -19.86
CA MET A 212 -9.02 15.51 -21.31
C MET A 212 -10.25 14.84 -21.92
N ASP A 213 -11.03 15.61 -22.68
CA ASP A 213 -12.30 15.14 -23.26
C ASP A 213 -12.10 14.07 -24.36
N ASN A 214 -11.10 14.26 -25.24
CA ASN A 214 -10.92 13.41 -26.42
C ASN A 214 -9.87 12.31 -26.19
N GLN A 215 -10.31 11.13 -25.72
CA GLN A 215 -9.44 9.98 -25.49
C GLN A 215 -9.10 9.15 -26.73
N ARG A 216 -9.60 9.52 -27.92
CA ARG A 216 -9.51 8.71 -29.15
C ARG A 216 -8.07 8.31 -29.49
N TYR A 217 -7.12 9.24 -29.36
CA TYR A 217 -5.73 9.00 -29.76
C TYR A 217 -4.90 8.37 -28.65
N VAL A 218 -5.20 8.68 -27.40
CA VAL A 218 -4.59 8.04 -26.22
C VAL A 218 -4.85 6.53 -26.27
N THR A 219 -6.11 6.14 -26.51
CA THR A 219 -6.53 4.73 -26.55
C THR A 219 -6.32 4.06 -27.90
N GLY A 220 -6.58 4.77 -29.01
CA GLY A 220 -6.55 4.21 -30.36
C GLY A 220 -5.17 4.20 -31.01
N LYS A 221 -4.23 5.03 -30.55
CA LYS A 221 -2.85 5.14 -31.08
C LYS A 221 -1.82 5.34 -29.94
N PRO A 222 -1.82 4.51 -28.89
CA PRO A 222 -1.07 4.76 -27.66
C PRO A 222 0.42 4.94 -27.89
N ARG A 223 1.06 4.06 -28.69
CA ARG A 223 2.50 4.16 -28.98
C ARG A 223 2.90 5.45 -29.69
N LEU A 224 2.09 5.90 -30.65
CA LEU A 224 2.35 7.15 -31.37
C LEU A 224 2.13 8.36 -30.46
N PHE A 225 1.05 8.32 -29.67
CA PHE A 225 0.74 9.36 -28.70
C PHE A 225 1.86 9.50 -27.67
N GLU A 226 2.31 8.40 -27.08
CA GLU A 226 3.38 8.37 -26.07
C GLU A 226 4.69 8.91 -26.63
N LYS A 227 5.07 8.53 -27.86
CA LYS A 227 6.25 9.06 -28.52
C LYS A 227 6.20 10.59 -28.66
N ILE A 228 5.12 11.11 -29.24
CA ILE A 228 4.96 12.57 -29.45
C ILE A 228 4.88 13.30 -28.11
N LEU A 229 4.23 12.71 -27.10
CA LEU A 229 4.17 13.26 -25.75
C LEU A 229 5.56 13.38 -25.14
N ASN A 230 6.37 12.31 -25.19
CA ASN A 230 7.74 12.32 -24.69
C ASN A 230 8.61 13.35 -25.41
N ASP A 231 8.47 13.49 -26.73
CA ASP A 231 9.18 14.54 -27.50
C ASP A 231 8.76 15.95 -27.02
N LYS A 232 7.47 16.18 -26.73
CA LYS A 232 7.00 17.46 -26.18
C LYS A 232 7.48 17.70 -24.76
N LEU A 233 7.55 16.68 -23.91
CA LEU A 233 8.08 16.78 -22.56
C LEU A 233 9.56 17.19 -22.63
N ALA A 234 10.36 16.51 -23.46
CA ALA A 234 11.77 16.82 -23.67
C ALA A 234 11.98 18.26 -24.14
N ASN A 235 11.17 18.74 -25.09
CA ASN A 235 11.26 20.12 -25.58
C ASN A 235 10.85 21.19 -24.55
N LYS A 236 10.00 20.84 -23.58
CA LYS A 236 9.42 21.79 -22.64
C LYS A 236 10.19 21.86 -21.31
N TYR A 237 10.69 20.73 -20.84
CA TYR A 237 11.33 20.60 -19.54
C TYR A 237 12.81 20.24 -19.63
N ASP A 238 13.39 20.21 -20.84
CA ASP A 238 14.74 19.73 -21.14
C ASP A 238 14.99 18.27 -20.70
N GLU A 239 13.91 17.57 -20.34
CA GLU A 239 13.86 16.23 -19.80
C GLU A 239 12.61 15.54 -20.38
N GLY A 240 12.72 14.27 -20.79
CA GLY A 240 11.61 13.50 -21.39
C GLY A 240 10.48 13.12 -20.41
N PHE A 241 10.34 13.85 -19.30
CA PHE A 241 9.42 13.57 -18.21
C PHE A 241 9.00 14.85 -17.48
N PHE A 242 7.90 14.78 -16.73
CA PHE A 242 7.48 15.84 -15.82
C PHE A 242 8.10 15.63 -14.44
N SER A 243 9.05 16.48 -14.06
CA SER A 243 9.72 16.42 -12.76
C SER A 243 8.85 16.96 -11.63
N ILE A 244 8.95 16.33 -10.45
CA ILE A 244 8.35 16.79 -9.20
C ILE A 244 8.89 18.16 -8.75
N SER A 245 10.08 18.54 -9.22
CA SER A 245 10.67 19.86 -8.99
C SER A 245 9.80 21.01 -9.54
N ASN A 246 8.87 20.70 -10.45
CA ASN A 246 7.87 21.63 -10.97
C ASN A 246 6.71 21.87 -9.98
N ILE A 247 6.76 21.29 -8.78
CA ILE A 247 5.72 21.38 -7.75
C ILE A 247 6.24 22.18 -6.56
N ASP A 248 5.76 23.42 -6.42
CA ASP A 248 6.21 24.33 -5.36
C ASP A 248 5.68 23.97 -3.96
N HIS A 249 4.54 23.27 -3.91
CA HIS A 249 3.83 22.87 -2.69
C HIS A 249 2.81 21.77 -3.00
N ALA A 250 2.32 21.07 -1.97
CA ALA A 250 1.43 19.92 -2.15
C ALA A 250 -0.03 20.28 -2.51
N GLY A 251 -0.41 21.56 -2.42
CA GLY A 251 -1.79 22.02 -2.53
C GLY A 251 -2.69 21.57 -1.37
N GLU A 252 -3.97 21.92 -1.46
CA GLU A 252 -4.97 21.65 -0.42
C GLU A 252 -5.75 20.34 -0.65
N ALA A 253 -5.77 19.84 -1.89
CA ALA A 253 -6.47 18.63 -2.25
C ALA A 253 -5.77 17.40 -1.67
N SER A 254 -6.56 16.45 -1.16
CA SER A 254 -6.04 15.24 -0.54
C SER A 254 -6.88 14.02 -0.88
N VAL A 255 -6.24 12.86 -1.05
CA VAL A 255 -6.91 11.56 -1.02
C VAL A 255 -6.81 10.96 0.38
N SER A 256 -7.81 10.17 0.78
CA SER A 256 -7.80 9.49 2.08
C SER A 256 -7.31 8.07 1.93
N ILE A 257 -6.25 7.74 2.67
CA ILE A 257 -5.71 6.39 2.81
C ILE A 257 -6.20 5.83 4.15
N TRP A 258 -6.61 4.55 4.15
CA TRP A 258 -7.21 3.92 5.32
C TRP A 258 -6.47 2.64 5.69
N LEU A 259 -6.08 2.53 6.96
CA LEU A 259 -5.78 1.22 7.54
C LEU A 259 -7.04 0.35 7.54
N SER A 260 -6.92 -0.96 7.59
CA SER A 260 -8.02 -1.94 7.54
C SER A 260 -8.53 -2.31 8.93
N ASN A 261 -7.68 -2.23 9.94
CA ASN A 261 -7.93 -2.52 11.34
C ASN A 261 -8.90 -1.48 11.90
N PHE A 262 -10.13 -1.91 12.09
CA PHE A 262 -11.24 -1.07 12.53
C PHE A 262 -11.23 -0.75 14.02
N SER A 263 -10.37 -1.42 14.79
CA SER A 263 -10.18 -1.12 16.22
C SER A 263 -9.15 -0.01 16.46
N ILE A 264 -8.47 0.48 15.41
CA ILE A 264 -7.68 1.72 15.47
C ILE A 264 -8.65 2.92 15.40
N PRO A 265 -8.49 3.95 16.25
CA PRO A 265 -9.36 5.12 16.26
C PRO A 265 -9.51 5.74 14.87
N LYS A 266 -10.76 6.03 14.46
CA LYS A 266 -11.10 6.51 13.10
C LYS A 266 -10.24 7.69 12.61
N LYS A 267 -9.88 8.61 13.50
CA LYS A 267 -9.02 9.77 13.17
C LYS A 267 -7.58 9.38 12.85
N ALA A 268 -7.06 8.32 13.46
CA ALA A 268 -5.71 7.82 13.22
C ALA A 268 -5.65 6.79 12.08
N ARG A 269 -6.72 5.99 11.94
CA ARG A 269 -6.91 5.01 10.86
C ARG A 269 -6.89 5.66 9.48
N ARG A 270 -7.33 6.91 9.38
CA ARG A 270 -7.39 7.69 8.15
C ARG A 270 -6.27 8.73 8.10
N VAL A 271 -5.42 8.65 7.08
CA VAL A 271 -4.44 9.70 6.75
C VAL A 271 -4.84 10.36 5.44
N LYS A 272 -4.68 11.68 5.39
CA LYS A 272 -4.84 12.46 4.17
C LYS A 272 -3.48 12.64 3.53
N VAL A 273 -3.32 12.12 2.32
CA VAL A 273 -2.12 12.32 1.52
C VAL A 273 -2.45 13.28 0.36
N PRO A 274 -1.49 14.07 -0.13
CA PRO A 274 -1.74 15.02 -1.22
C PRO A 274 -2.36 14.36 -2.46
N ASN A 275 -3.37 15.00 -3.04
CA ASN A 275 -3.88 14.63 -4.36
C ASN A 275 -3.27 15.53 -5.42
N LEU A 276 -2.25 15.02 -6.09
CA LEU A 276 -1.49 15.80 -7.07
C LEU A 276 -2.23 15.99 -8.40
N LEU A 277 -3.19 15.14 -8.73
CA LEU A 277 -4.02 15.30 -9.93
C LEU A 277 -4.92 16.54 -9.86
N GLU A 278 -5.32 16.95 -8.67
CA GLU A 278 -6.13 18.15 -8.45
C GLU A 278 -5.29 19.41 -8.24
N HIS A 279 -3.96 19.27 -8.22
CA HIS A 279 -3.08 20.43 -8.06
C HIS A 279 -3.04 21.26 -9.34
N ARG A 280 -3.47 22.52 -9.28
CA ARG A 280 -3.59 23.41 -10.45
C ARG A 280 -2.29 23.54 -11.26
N SER A 281 -1.14 23.62 -10.58
CA SER A 281 0.18 23.72 -11.22
C SER A 281 0.65 22.43 -11.90
N ILE A 282 -0.01 21.30 -11.64
CA ILE A 282 0.26 20.01 -12.30
C ILE A 282 -0.78 19.78 -13.39
N ARG A 283 -2.06 19.85 -13.01
CA ARG A 283 -3.20 19.57 -13.89
C ARG A 283 -3.20 20.43 -15.15
N LYS A 284 -3.03 21.76 -15.01
CA LYS A 284 -3.08 22.68 -16.15
C LYS A 284 -1.99 22.43 -17.20
N PRO A 285 -0.70 22.38 -16.84
CA PRO A 285 0.35 22.16 -17.84
C PRO A 285 0.30 20.77 -18.46
N LEU A 286 -0.10 19.74 -17.70
CA LEU A 286 -0.24 18.38 -18.23
C LEU A 286 -1.47 18.23 -19.12
N LEU A 287 -2.61 18.83 -18.77
CA LEU A 287 -3.78 18.84 -19.66
C LEU A 287 -3.45 19.54 -20.98
N LYS A 288 -2.78 20.69 -20.93
CA LYS A 288 -2.36 21.41 -22.13
C LYS A 288 -1.44 20.57 -23.02
N ILE A 289 -0.48 19.85 -22.45
CA ILE A 289 0.45 19.02 -23.25
C ILE A 289 -0.27 17.82 -23.87
N LEU A 290 -1.24 17.23 -23.15
CA LEU A 290 -2.09 16.15 -23.64
C LEU A 290 -2.95 16.60 -24.84
N GLU A 291 -3.61 17.75 -24.73
CA GLU A 291 -4.42 18.32 -25.81
C GLU A 291 -3.58 18.64 -27.06
N GLN A 292 -2.40 19.23 -26.86
CA GLN A 292 -1.46 19.50 -27.95
C GLN A 292 -0.93 18.22 -28.60
N THR A 293 -0.69 17.17 -27.81
CA THR A 293 -0.27 15.86 -28.34
C THR A 293 -1.37 15.23 -29.19
N SER A 294 -2.63 15.33 -28.75
CA SER A 294 -3.78 14.84 -29.52
C SER A 294 -3.88 15.50 -30.89
N GLU A 295 -3.63 16.81 -30.97
CA GLU A 295 -3.66 17.55 -32.23
C GLU A 295 -2.50 17.15 -33.17
N ASP A 296 -1.30 16.96 -32.62
CA ASP A 296 -0.14 16.53 -33.41
C ASP A 296 -0.31 15.11 -33.94
N VAL A 297 -0.85 14.18 -33.14
CA VAL A 297 -1.19 12.83 -33.61
C VAL A 297 -2.20 12.90 -34.77
N ARG A 298 -3.19 13.79 -34.70
CA ARG A 298 -4.16 14.00 -35.77
C ARG A 298 -3.48 14.48 -37.05
N ILE A 299 -2.55 15.43 -36.95
CA ILE A 299 -1.79 15.98 -38.08
C ILE A 299 -0.87 14.92 -38.71
N GLU A 300 -0.11 14.20 -37.89
CA GLU A 300 0.80 13.12 -38.33
C GLU A 300 0.04 12.07 -39.15
N LEU A 301 -1.12 11.63 -38.63
CA LEU A 301 -1.96 10.66 -39.32
C LEU A 301 -2.48 11.20 -40.65
N LEU A 302 -2.91 12.47 -40.72
CA LEU A 302 -3.35 13.10 -41.98
C LEU A 302 -2.21 13.25 -43.00
N GLY A 303 -0.99 13.50 -42.53
CA GLY A 303 0.21 13.59 -43.36
C GLY A 303 0.57 12.27 -44.06
N HIS A 304 0.29 11.12 -43.44
CA HIS A 304 0.50 9.80 -44.02
C HIS A 304 -0.56 9.37 -45.05
N TYR A 305 -1.67 10.10 -45.18
CA TYR A 305 -2.72 9.85 -46.18
C TYR A 305 -2.59 10.72 -47.44
N LYS A 306 -1.51 11.50 -47.57
CA LYS A 306 -1.14 12.24 -48.79
C LYS A 306 0.02 11.56 -49.49
#